data_AF-N9NFW9-F1
#
_entry.id   AF-N9NFW9-F1
#
_cell.length_a   1.000
_cell.length_b   1.000
_cell.length_c   1.000
_cell.angle_alpha   90.00
_cell.angle_beta   90.00
_cell.angle_gamma   90.00
#
_symmetry.space_group_name_H-M   'P 1'
#
loop_
_entity.id
_entity.type
_entity.pdbx_description
1 polymer ?
#
loop_
_entity_poly.entity_id
_entity_poly.type
_entity_poly.pdbx_seq_one_letter_code
_entity_poly.pdbx_strand_id
1 'polypeptide(L)'
;MLGISIASDVRNQIRQVSNEYKKQVAFALVKTVNELAQIALVEEKKGLASFFDNPTPFTVNSVAIKYAKKGNPTATVYVRPLAARYIAPYEYGGKQFLGAKPADLVPISVAANQYGNLPRNTIKKYLNRKDVFLGKVGSIYGLWQRPTVQTGKRKGGKTANTTGKLKLLVSFHDPVNTQKRLNFGSRANAVVTRNIKSVFERQLAAAIASAR
;
A
#
# COMPACT_ATOMS: atom_id res chain seq x y z
N MET A 1 38.03 39.24 55.81
CA MET A 1 37.66 37.96 55.17
C MET A 1 36.94 38.26 53.87
N LEU A 2 37.31 37.61 52.76
CA LEU A 2 36.69 37.81 51.44
C LEU A 2 35.92 36.54 51.07
N GLY A 3 34.59 36.60 51.10
CA GLY A 3 33.72 35.49 50.76
C GLY A 3 33.47 35.45 49.26
N ILE A 4 34.10 34.52 48.55
CA ILE A 4 33.87 34.31 47.12
C ILE A 4 32.68 33.36 46.97
N SER A 5 31.57 33.83 46.37
CA SER A 5 30.40 33.00 46.08
C SER A 5 30.18 32.91 44.57
N ILE A 6 30.55 31.77 43.97
CA ILE A 6 30.38 31.44 42.54
C ILE A 6 29.01 30.77 42.29
N ALA A 7 28.18 30.65 43.33
CA ALA A 7 26.99 29.79 43.30
C ALA A 7 25.90 30.27 42.33
N SER A 8 25.78 31.57 42.05
CA SER A 8 24.79 32.11 41.10
C SER A 8 25.16 31.80 39.65
N ASP A 9 26.43 31.98 39.28
CA ASP A 9 26.90 31.79 37.91
C ASP A 9 26.92 30.32 37.52
N VAL A 10 27.38 29.45 38.44
CA VAL A 10 27.32 28.00 38.27
C VAL A 10 25.86 27.52 38.14
N ARG A 11 24.92 28.05 38.94
CA ARG A 11 23.49 27.70 38.81
C ARG A 11 22.90 28.10 37.46
N ASN A 12 23.29 29.26 36.93
CA ASN A 12 22.83 29.71 35.62
C ASN A 12 23.40 28.85 34.49
N GLN A 13 24.68 28.48 34.55
CA GLN A 13 25.30 27.56 33.58
C GLN A 13 24.66 26.17 33.61
N ILE A 14 24.43 25.58 34.79
CA ILE A 14 23.75 24.29 34.92
C ILE A 14 22.34 24.34 34.30
N ARG A 15 21.60 25.44 34.51
CA ARG A 15 20.28 25.63 33.90
C ARG A 15 20.33 25.71 32.38
N GLN A 16 21.31 26.43 31.82
CA GLN A 16 21.50 26.54 30.37
C GLN A 16 21.81 25.18 29.74
N VAL A 17 22.80 24.47 30.30
CA VAL A 17 23.19 23.13 29.85
C VAL A 17 21.98 22.18 29.94
N SER A 18 21.27 22.17 31.08
CA SER A 18 20.06 21.33 31.24
C SER A 18 19.00 21.63 30.18
N ASN A 19 18.77 22.90 29.85
CA ASN A 19 17.79 23.30 28.84
C ASN A 19 18.21 22.90 27.43
N GLU A 20 19.50 22.98 27.10
CA GLU A 20 20.04 22.51 25.82
C GLU A 20 19.94 20.99 25.69
N TYR A 21 20.35 20.25 26.72
CA TYR A 21 20.18 18.79 26.76
C TYR A 21 18.73 18.38 26.55
N LYS A 22 17.77 19.04 27.21
CA LYS A 22 16.32 18.77 27.02
C LYS A 22 15.89 18.98 25.57
N LYS A 23 16.39 20.04 24.90
CA LYS A 23 16.10 20.30 23.48
C LYS A 23 16.67 19.20 22.59
N GLN A 24 17.89 18.74 22.87
CA GLN A 24 18.53 17.66 22.11
C GLN A 24 17.83 16.33 22.31
N VAL A 25 17.40 15.99 23.52
CA VAL A 25 16.58 14.80 23.79
C VAL A 25 15.27 14.87 23.01
N ALA A 26 14.56 16.01 23.03
CA ALA A 26 13.31 16.17 22.28
C ALA A 26 13.52 16.05 20.76
N PHE A 27 14.63 16.59 20.24
CA PHE A 27 15.00 16.46 18.83
C PHE A 27 15.33 15.01 18.47
N ALA A 28 16.13 14.33 19.29
CA ALA A 28 16.50 12.93 19.13
C ALA A 28 15.26 12.01 19.14
N LEU A 29 14.27 12.28 20.02
CA LEU A 29 13.01 11.53 20.05
C LEU A 29 12.25 11.64 18.73
N VAL A 30 12.10 12.85 18.18
CA VAL A 30 11.43 13.05 16.89
C VAL A 30 12.16 12.32 15.76
N LYS A 31 13.50 12.38 15.75
CA LYS A 31 14.32 11.66 14.76
C LYS A 31 14.19 10.15 14.89
N THR A 32 14.22 9.65 16.12
CA THR A 32 14.05 8.22 16.46
C THR A 32 12.71 7.71 15.95
N VAL A 33 11.62 8.40 16.30
CA VAL A 33 10.26 7.98 15.91
C VAL A 33 10.09 8.01 14.39
N ASN A 34 10.64 9.02 13.71
CA ASN A 34 10.60 9.09 12.25
C ASN A 34 11.40 7.96 11.58
N GLU A 35 12.54 7.59 12.14
CA GLU A 35 13.34 6.48 11.63
C GLU A 35 12.67 5.12 11.89
N LEU A 36 12.14 4.89 13.09
CA LEU A 36 11.35 3.69 13.39
C LEU A 36 10.13 3.57 12.47
N ALA A 37 9.48 4.69 12.12
CA ALA A 37 8.39 4.71 11.15
C ALA A 37 8.84 4.30 9.74
N GLN A 38 10.08 4.62 9.32
CA GLN A 38 10.64 4.13 8.05
C GLN A 38 10.88 2.62 8.07
N ILE A 39 11.42 2.11 9.18
CA ILE A 39 11.62 0.66 9.36
C ILE A 39 10.26 -0.04 9.28
N ALA A 40 9.26 0.45 10.01
CA ALA A 40 7.90 -0.05 9.96
C ALA A 40 7.31 0.01 8.54
N LEU A 41 7.47 1.13 7.82
CA LEU A 41 7.02 1.28 6.44
C LEU A 41 7.57 0.18 5.54
N VAL A 42 8.88 -0.07 5.60
CA VAL A 42 9.54 -1.10 4.78
C VAL A 42 8.98 -2.48 5.10
N GLU A 43 8.78 -2.80 6.38
CA GLU A 43 8.25 -4.09 6.81
C GLU A 43 6.78 -4.30 6.43
N GLU A 44 5.94 -3.26 6.53
CA GLU A 44 4.54 -3.33 6.06
C GLU A 44 4.48 -3.48 4.54
N LYS A 45 5.36 -2.81 3.78
CA LYS A 45 5.46 -3.00 2.32
C LYS A 45 5.83 -4.45 1.97
N LYS A 46 6.79 -5.04 2.69
CA LYS A 46 7.13 -6.48 2.54
C LYS A 46 5.94 -7.36 2.93
N GLY A 47 5.19 -6.99 3.97
CA GLY A 47 3.95 -7.65 4.39
C GLY A 47 2.96 -7.74 3.24
N LEU A 48 2.61 -6.60 2.66
CA LEU A 48 1.71 -6.53 1.49
C LEU A 48 2.23 -7.32 0.29
N ALA A 49 3.53 -7.22 0.00
CA ALA A 49 4.16 -7.94 -1.11
C ALA A 49 4.10 -9.47 -0.92
N SER A 50 4.22 -9.94 0.32
CA SER A 50 4.12 -11.37 0.65
C SER A 50 2.68 -11.89 0.77
N PHE A 51 1.73 -11.01 1.07
CA PHE A 51 0.34 -11.38 1.34
C PHE A 51 -0.49 -11.53 0.07
N PHE A 52 -0.29 -10.64 -0.90
CA PHE A 52 -1.00 -10.66 -2.17
C PHE A 52 -0.18 -11.35 -3.25
N ASP A 53 -0.87 -12.03 -4.19
CA ASP A 53 -0.23 -12.62 -5.35
C ASP A 53 0.02 -11.52 -6.40
N ASN A 54 1.29 -11.27 -6.73
CA ASN A 54 1.72 -10.26 -7.72
C ASN A 54 1.07 -8.87 -7.55
N PRO A 55 1.17 -8.23 -6.36
CA PRO A 55 0.52 -6.95 -6.11
C PRO A 55 1.12 -5.83 -6.99
N THR A 56 0.26 -4.91 -7.39
CA THR A 56 0.73 -3.74 -8.15
C THR A 56 1.62 -2.83 -7.29
N PRO A 57 2.56 -2.09 -7.88
CA PRO A 57 3.35 -1.09 -7.15
C PRO A 57 2.50 -0.05 -6.44
N PHE A 58 1.31 0.25 -6.97
CA PHE A 58 0.34 1.13 -6.31
C PHE A 58 -0.14 0.56 -4.97
N THR A 59 -0.39 -0.75 -4.91
CA THR A 59 -0.80 -1.46 -3.70
C THR A 59 0.32 -1.48 -2.68
N VAL A 60 1.53 -1.88 -3.07
CA VAL A 60 2.69 -1.94 -2.17
C VAL A 60 3.06 -0.54 -1.67
N ASN A 61 3.12 0.46 -2.56
CA ASN A 61 3.44 1.84 -2.19
C ASN A 61 2.25 2.61 -1.58
N SER A 62 1.16 1.92 -1.24
CA SER A 62 0.05 2.54 -0.53
C SER A 62 0.34 2.79 0.94
N VAL A 63 1.29 2.08 1.54
CA VAL A 63 1.77 2.36 2.89
C VAL A 63 2.51 3.69 2.89
N ALA A 64 2.14 4.56 3.82
CA ALA A 64 2.67 5.90 3.97
C ALA A 64 2.95 6.22 5.44
N ILE A 65 3.76 7.26 5.65
CA ILE A 65 4.12 7.77 6.98
C ILE A 65 3.57 9.18 7.12
N LYS A 66 2.88 9.43 8.24
CA LYS A 66 2.69 10.77 8.79
C LYS A 66 3.78 10.99 9.82
N TYR A 67 4.79 11.79 9.46
CA TYR A 67 5.97 12.00 10.30
C TYR A 67 5.65 12.77 11.58
N ALA A 68 6.43 12.46 12.63
CA ALA A 68 6.48 13.19 13.87
C ALA A 68 6.97 14.63 13.66
N LYS A 69 6.46 15.54 14.47
CA LYS A 69 6.79 16.97 14.46
C LYS A 69 7.42 17.38 15.78
N LYS A 70 8.11 18.52 15.80
CA LYS A 70 8.62 19.11 17.05
C LYS A 70 7.44 19.35 18.02
N GLY A 71 7.58 18.89 19.26
CA GLY A 71 6.52 18.95 20.27
C GLY A 71 5.50 17.81 20.24
N ASN A 72 5.49 16.98 19.19
CA ASN A 72 4.69 15.76 19.11
C ASN A 72 5.52 14.62 18.48
N PRO A 73 6.27 13.86 19.30
CA PRO A 73 7.11 12.75 18.85
C PRO A 73 6.28 11.50 18.54
N THR A 74 5.23 11.64 17.73
CA THR A 74 4.36 10.55 17.28
C THR A 74 4.33 10.53 15.77
N ALA A 75 4.75 9.40 15.17
CA ALA A 75 4.56 9.13 13.75
C ALA A 75 3.50 8.05 13.56
N THR A 76 2.77 8.12 12.46
CA THR A 76 1.73 7.12 12.12
C THR A 76 2.07 6.48 10.79
N VAL A 77 2.17 5.16 10.77
CA VAL A 77 2.25 4.37 9.54
C VAL A 77 0.84 3.92 9.18
N TYR A 78 0.41 4.19 7.95
CA TYR A 78 -0.96 3.95 7.54
C TYR A 78 -1.05 3.56 6.06
N VAL A 79 -2.16 2.93 5.67
CA VAL A 79 -2.50 2.65 4.28
C VAL A 79 -3.29 3.83 3.70
N ARG A 80 -2.86 4.35 2.55
CA ARG A 80 -3.54 5.47 1.88
C ARG A 80 -5.02 5.16 1.61
N PRO A 81 -5.94 6.14 1.74
CA PRO A 81 -7.38 5.90 1.69
C PRO A 81 -7.87 5.13 0.46
N LEU A 82 -7.36 5.45 -0.72
CA LEU A 82 -7.78 4.80 -1.96
C LEU A 82 -7.46 3.29 -1.97
N ALA A 83 -6.28 2.92 -1.47
CA ALA A 83 -5.89 1.52 -1.37
C ALA A 83 -6.57 0.81 -0.20
N ALA A 84 -6.76 1.53 0.91
CA ALA A 84 -7.45 1.02 2.09
C ALA A 84 -8.84 0.48 1.75
N ARG A 85 -9.54 1.04 0.75
CA ARG A 85 -10.85 0.53 0.30
C ARG A 85 -10.84 -0.96 -0.03
N TYR A 86 -9.81 -1.45 -0.72
CA TYR A 86 -9.70 -2.87 -1.09
C TYR A 86 -8.78 -3.69 -0.19
N ILE A 87 -7.95 -3.05 0.64
CA ILE A 87 -7.12 -3.76 1.62
C ILE A 87 -7.90 -4.01 2.92
N ALA A 88 -8.75 -3.09 3.35
CA ALA A 88 -9.47 -3.15 4.63
C ALA A 88 -10.30 -4.43 4.84
N PRO A 89 -10.97 -5.01 3.83
CA PRO A 89 -11.64 -6.29 4.02
C PRO A 89 -10.69 -7.43 4.41
N TYR A 90 -9.43 -7.37 4.01
CA TYR A 90 -8.41 -8.35 4.42
C TYR A 90 -7.87 -8.11 5.83
N GLU A 91 -8.22 -7.00 6.47
CA GLU A 91 -7.88 -6.75 7.88
C GLU A 91 -9.10 -7.00 8.78
N TYR A 92 -10.21 -6.34 8.48
CA TYR A 92 -11.40 -6.32 9.33
C TYR A 92 -12.47 -7.33 8.93
N GLY A 93 -12.27 -8.05 7.82
CA GLY A 93 -13.28 -8.92 7.22
C GLY A 93 -14.26 -8.17 6.31
N GLY A 94 -15.10 -8.94 5.61
CA GLY A 94 -16.11 -8.42 4.69
C GLY A 94 -15.89 -8.88 3.24
N LYS A 95 -16.71 -8.34 2.33
CA LYS A 95 -16.58 -8.63 0.91
C LYS A 95 -15.39 -7.90 0.31
N GLN A 96 -14.77 -8.51 -0.71
CA GLN A 96 -13.80 -7.83 -1.54
C GLN A 96 -14.40 -6.54 -2.10
N PHE A 97 -13.64 -5.45 -2.01
CA PHE A 97 -14.09 -4.16 -2.49
C PHE A 97 -13.91 -4.03 -4.00
N LEU A 98 -15.01 -3.76 -4.70
CA LEU A 98 -15.04 -3.58 -6.15
C LEU A 98 -15.43 -2.15 -6.58
N GLY A 99 -15.54 -1.24 -5.61
CA GLY A 99 -16.03 0.12 -5.85
C GLY A 99 -17.49 0.13 -6.29
N ALA A 100 -17.81 1.02 -7.22
CA ALA A 100 -19.14 1.09 -7.84
C ALA A 100 -19.38 -0.03 -8.86
N LYS A 101 -18.42 -0.95 -9.05
CA LYS A 101 -18.57 -2.04 -10.01
C LYS A 101 -19.33 -3.18 -9.34
N PRO A 102 -20.31 -3.78 -10.05
CA PRO A 102 -21.10 -4.87 -9.50
C PRO A 102 -20.31 -6.18 -9.37
N ALA A 103 -19.19 -6.32 -10.10
CA ALA A 103 -18.48 -7.59 -10.21
C ALA A 103 -16.96 -7.40 -10.40
N ASP A 104 -16.20 -8.40 -9.95
CA ASP A 104 -14.78 -8.56 -10.21
C ASP A 104 -14.55 -9.01 -11.65
N LEU A 105 -13.55 -8.41 -12.29
CA LEU A 105 -13.35 -8.53 -13.74
C LEU A 105 -12.10 -9.37 -13.99
N VAL A 106 -12.30 -10.62 -14.38
CA VAL A 106 -11.22 -11.60 -14.59
C VAL A 106 -10.95 -11.76 -16.09
N PRO A 107 -9.75 -11.39 -16.59
CA PRO A 107 -9.34 -11.69 -17.97
C PRO A 107 -9.30 -13.20 -18.23
N ILE A 108 -9.98 -13.68 -19.28
CA ILE A 108 -9.97 -15.10 -19.66
C ILE A 108 -9.20 -15.31 -20.96
N SER A 109 -9.71 -14.73 -22.06
CA SER A 109 -9.06 -14.83 -23.38
C SER A 109 -8.44 -13.51 -23.85
N VAL A 110 -8.51 -12.46 -23.03
CA VAL A 110 -7.87 -11.17 -23.28
C VAL A 110 -6.56 -11.11 -22.50
N ALA A 111 -5.56 -10.47 -23.08
CA ALA A 111 -4.28 -10.29 -22.40
C ALA A 111 -4.47 -9.47 -21.12
N ALA A 112 -4.05 -10.05 -20.00
CA ALA A 112 -3.87 -9.33 -18.75
C ALA A 112 -2.58 -8.49 -18.81
N ASN A 113 -2.43 -7.51 -17.93
CA ASN A 113 -1.13 -6.87 -17.72
C ASN A 113 -0.19 -7.78 -16.91
N GLN A 114 1.05 -7.33 -16.67
CA GLN A 114 2.07 -8.05 -15.89
C GLN A 114 1.64 -8.42 -14.45
N TYR A 115 0.58 -7.81 -13.93
CA TYR A 115 0.03 -8.05 -12.60
C TYR A 115 -1.28 -8.87 -12.64
N GLY A 116 -1.60 -9.51 -13.77
CA GLY A 116 -2.84 -10.28 -13.94
C GLY A 116 -4.12 -9.43 -14.03
N ASN A 117 -4.00 -8.10 -14.04
CA ASN A 117 -5.15 -7.19 -14.07
C ASN A 117 -5.58 -6.87 -15.50
N LEU A 118 -6.88 -6.64 -15.70
CA LEU A 118 -7.42 -6.18 -16.97
C LEU A 118 -6.87 -4.77 -17.30
N PRO A 119 -6.22 -4.55 -18.47
CA PRO A 119 -5.73 -3.23 -18.83
C PRO A 119 -6.84 -2.17 -18.90
N ARG A 120 -6.49 -0.91 -18.63
CA ARG A 120 -7.45 0.21 -18.67
C ARG A 120 -8.13 0.29 -20.05
N ASN A 121 -9.42 0.60 -20.06
CA ASN A 121 -10.25 0.72 -21.26
C ASN A 121 -10.46 -0.57 -22.08
N THR A 122 -9.97 -1.73 -21.62
CA THR A 122 -10.13 -2.99 -22.37
C THR A 122 -11.59 -3.30 -22.68
N ILE A 123 -12.49 -3.21 -21.68
CA ILE A 123 -13.92 -3.44 -21.88
C ILE A 123 -14.48 -2.50 -22.96
N LYS A 124 -14.24 -1.20 -22.85
CA LYS A 124 -14.68 -0.19 -23.83
C LYS A 124 -14.16 -0.50 -25.24
N LYS A 125 -12.87 -0.83 -25.36
CA LYS A 125 -12.24 -1.18 -26.65
C LYS A 125 -12.91 -2.39 -27.31
N TYR A 126 -13.18 -3.42 -26.54
CA TYR A 126 -13.82 -4.63 -27.06
C TYR A 126 -15.29 -4.41 -27.39
N LEU A 127 -16.03 -3.64 -26.58
CA LEU A 127 -17.42 -3.28 -26.85
C LEU A 127 -17.64 -2.44 -28.11
N ASN A 128 -16.61 -1.71 -28.58
CA ASN A 128 -16.67 -1.01 -29.86
C ASN A 128 -16.68 -1.98 -31.07
N ARG A 129 -16.42 -3.28 -30.86
CA ARG A 129 -16.46 -4.28 -31.91
C ARG A 129 -17.87 -4.87 -32.02
N LYS A 130 -18.38 -4.95 -33.25
CA LYS A 130 -19.71 -5.51 -33.55
C LYS A 130 -19.84 -7.00 -33.17
N ASP A 131 -18.73 -7.73 -33.13
CA ASP A 131 -18.70 -9.16 -32.79
C ASP A 131 -18.58 -9.44 -31.29
N VAL A 132 -18.59 -8.41 -30.43
CA VAL A 132 -18.48 -8.54 -28.98
C VAL A 132 -19.72 -7.99 -28.29
N PHE A 133 -20.14 -8.64 -27.20
CA PHE A 133 -21.26 -8.18 -26.38
C PHE A 133 -21.03 -8.48 -24.91
N LEU A 134 -21.71 -7.72 -24.04
CA LEU A 134 -21.86 -8.06 -22.63
C LEU A 134 -23.14 -8.88 -22.46
N GLY A 135 -23.07 -9.94 -21.68
CA GLY A 135 -24.25 -10.76 -21.41
C GLY A 135 -23.98 -11.96 -20.55
N LYS A 136 -25.06 -12.62 -20.14
CA LYS A 136 -25.03 -13.90 -19.44
C LYS A 136 -25.13 -15.02 -20.46
N VAL A 137 -24.19 -15.97 -20.43
CA VAL A 137 -24.21 -17.19 -21.23
C VAL A 137 -24.09 -18.36 -20.25
N GLY A 138 -25.16 -19.16 -20.15
CA GLY A 138 -25.29 -20.13 -19.06
C GLY A 138 -25.31 -19.43 -17.70
N SER A 139 -24.42 -19.81 -16.79
CA SER A 139 -24.27 -19.22 -15.46
C SER A 139 -23.31 -18.02 -15.40
N ILE A 140 -22.54 -17.77 -16.46
CA ILE A 140 -21.43 -16.81 -16.44
C ILE A 140 -21.88 -15.48 -17.07
N TYR A 141 -21.83 -14.40 -16.29
CA TYR A 141 -21.91 -13.05 -16.83
C TYR A 141 -20.52 -12.61 -17.30
N GLY A 142 -20.45 -12.00 -18.48
CA GLY A 142 -19.15 -11.69 -19.05
C GLY A 142 -19.17 -10.87 -20.33
N LEU A 143 -17.97 -10.57 -20.79
CA LEU A 143 -17.70 -10.05 -22.11
C LEU A 143 -17.44 -11.22 -23.06
N TRP A 144 -18.26 -11.36 -24.10
CA TRP A 144 -18.26 -12.51 -25.00
C TRP A 144 -18.02 -12.08 -26.44
N GLN A 145 -17.29 -12.90 -27.19
CA GLN A 145 -17.08 -12.72 -28.61
C GLN A 145 -17.85 -13.78 -29.41
N ARG A 146 -18.65 -13.33 -30.37
CA ARG A 146 -19.39 -14.17 -31.31
C ARG A 146 -18.44 -14.87 -32.28
N PRO A 147 -18.71 -16.13 -32.65
CA PRO A 147 -17.97 -16.77 -33.72
C PRO A 147 -18.23 -16.05 -35.04
N THR A 148 -17.20 -15.97 -35.89
CA THR A 148 -17.34 -15.47 -37.25
C THR A 148 -17.91 -16.56 -38.12
N VAL A 149 -18.96 -16.24 -38.89
CA VAL A 149 -19.47 -17.14 -39.93
C VAL A 149 -18.43 -17.19 -41.06
N GLN A 150 -17.80 -18.34 -41.29
CA GLN A 150 -16.85 -18.50 -42.38
C GLN A 150 -17.61 -18.62 -43.71
N THR A 151 -17.95 -17.48 -44.32
CA THR A 151 -18.42 -17.45 -45.71
C THR A 151 -17.23 -17.21 -46.66
N GLY A 152 -16.64 -18.30 -47.14
CA GLY A 152 -15.58 -18.30 -48.17
C GLY A 152 -14.13 -18.19 -47.68
N LYS A 153 -13.17 -18.14 -48.62
CA LYS A 153 -11.70 -18.20 -48.40
C LYS A 153 -11.09 -17.01 -47.62
N ARG A 154 -11.88 -16.02 -47.20
CA ARG A 154 -11.38 -14.89 -46.40
C ARG A 154 -11.34 -15.28 -44.92
N LYS A 155 -10.16 -15.70 -44.44
CA LYS A 155 -9.89 -15.79 -43.01
C LYS A 155 -10.22 -14.45 -42.36
N GLY A 156 -11.06 -14.47 -41.31
CA GLY A 156 -11.35 -13.27 -40.53
C GLY A 156 -10.05 -12.62 -40.04
N GLY A 157 -10.10 -11.31 -39.73
CA GLY A 157 -8.93 -10.59 -39.22
C GLY A 157 -8.33 -11.28 -37.98
N LYS A 158 -7.07 -10.98 -37.62
CA LYS A 158 -6.32 -11.68 -36.55
C LYS A 158 -7.05 -11.81 -35.20
N THR A 159 -8.04 -10.97 -34.94
CA THR A 159 -8.83 -10.94 -33.70
C THR A 159 -10.19 -11.63 -33.82
N ALA A 160 -10.52 -12.21 -34.98
CA ALA A 160 -11.76 -12.92 -35.24
C ALA A 160 -11.82 -14.26 -34.48
N ASN A 161 -13.02 -14.64 -34.05
CA ASN A 161 -13.24 -15.92 -33.38
C ASN A 161 -13.65 -16.98 -34.41
N THR A 162 -12.72 -17.84 -34.80
CA THR A 162 -12.94 -18.91 -35.80
C THR A 162 -13.31 -20.26 -35.18
N THR A 163 -13.51 -20.34 -33.86
CA THR A 163 -13.73 -21.60 -33.13
C THR A 163 -15.13 -22.19 -33.33
N GLY A 164 -16.05 -21.46 -33.95
CA GLY A 164 -17.45 -21.85 -34.12
C GLY A 164 -18.30 -21.77 -32.86
N LYS A 165 -17.72 -21.39 -31.70
CA LYS A 165 -18.41 -21.26 -30.41
C LYS A 165 -18.21 -19.87 -29.83
N LEU A 166 -19.05 -19.48 -28.86
CA LEU A 166 -18.85 -18.25 -28.10
C LEU A 166 -17.53 -18.31 -27.33
N LYS A 167 -16.75 -17.22 -27.40
CA LYS A 167 -15.47 -17.11 -26.71
C LYS A 167 -15.58 -16.11 -25.56
N LEU A 168 -15.35 -16.58 -24.33
CA LEU A 168 -15.32 -15.72 -23.13
C LEU A 168 -14.04 -14.89 -23.12
N LEU A 169 -14.20 -13.57 -23.15
CA LEU A 169 -13.11 -12.60 -23.10
C LEU A 169 -12.79 -12.21 -21.65
N VAL A 170 -13.81 -11.83 -20.88
CA VAL A 170 -13.69 -11.40 -19.48
C VAL A 170 -14.85 -11.98 -18.69
N SER A 171 -14.56 -12.67 -17.57
CA SER A 171 -15.58 -13.18 -16.64
C SER A 171 -15.87 -12.16 -15.54
N PHE A 172 -17.13 -12.07 -15.13
CA PHE A 172 -17.61 -11.14 -14.11
C PHE A 172 -18.12 -11.96 -12.93
N HIS A 173 -17.48 -11.83 -11.77
CA HIS A 173 -17.83 -12.58 -10.56
C HIS A 173 -18.31 -11.66 -9.45
N ASP A 174 -19.27 -12.13 -8.65
CA ASP A 174 -19.68 -11.40 -7.46
C ASP A 174 -18.54 -11.35 -6.43
N PRO A 175 -18.45 -10.25 -5.64
CA PRO A 175 -17.42 -10.15 -4.61
C PRO A 175 -17.62 -11.22 -3.54
N VAL A 176 -16.54 -11.96 -3.27
CA VAL A 176 -16.50 -12.99 -2.23
C VAL A 176 -16.01 -12.41 -0.89
N ASN A 177 -16.32 -13.10 0.20
CA ASN A 177 -15.82 -12.74 1.52
C ASN A 177 -14.32 -13.03 1.64
N THR A 178 -13.56 -12.08 2.20
CA THR A 178 -12.13 -12.22 2.45
C THR A 178 -11.89 -13.14 3.65
N GLN A 179 -11.22 -14.26 3.41
CA GLN A 179 -10.86 -15.21 4.47
C GLN A 179 -9.48 -14.95 5.06
N LYS A 180 -8.51 -14.54 4.23
CA LYS A 180 -7.15 -14.23 4.67
C LYS A 180 -7.11 -12.98 5.55
N ARG A 181 -6.15 -12.92 6.49
CA ARG A 181 -5.93 -11.77 7.38
C ARG A 181 -4.53 -11.20 7.20
N LEU A 182 -4.45 -9.90 6.90
CA LEU A 182 -3.19 -9.19 6.69
C LEU A 182 -2.43 -8.98 8.01
N ASN A 183 -3.15 -8.72 9.10
CA ASN A 183 -2.60 -8.41 10.43
C ASN A 183 -1.64 -7.21 10.38
N PHE A 184 -2.09 -6.14 9.72
CA PHE A 184 -1.31 -4.92 9.49
C PHE A 184 -0.71 -4.38 10.80
N GLY A 185 0.57 -4.03 10.77
CA GLY A 185 1.28 -3.51 11.94
C GLY A 185 1.91 -4.57 12.84
N SER A 186 1.46 -5.83 12.80
CA SER A 186 2.01 -6.88 13.67
C SER A 186 3.50 -7.14 13.39
N ARG A 187 3.85 -7.24 12.10
CA ARG A 187 5.25 -7.43 11.65
C ARG A 187 6.08 -6.18 11.96
N ALA A 188 5.60 -5.00 11.60
CA ALA A 188 6.31 -3.75 11.88
C ALA A 188 6.54 -3.55 13.38
N ASN A 189 5.56 -3.83 14.23
CA ASN A 189 5.67 -3.65 15.67
C ASN A 189 6.79 -4.52 16.28
N ALA A 190 6.89 -5.78 15.85
CA ALA A 190 7.96 -6.68 16.29
C ALA A 190 9.35 -6.15 15.92
N VAL A 191 9.50 -5.63 14.69
CA VAL A 191 10.79 -5.08 14.22
C VAL A 191 11.09 -3.74 14.88
N VAL A 192 10.11 -2.84 14.99
CA VAL A 192 10.26 -1.54 15.67
C VAL A 192 10.72 -1.75 17.10
N THR A 193 10.01 -2.58 17.88
CA THR A 193 10.31 -2.83 19.30
C THR A 193 11.76 -3.28 19.51
N ARG A 194 12.27 -4.16 18.65
CA ARG A 194 13.66 -4.63 18.71
C ARG A 194 14.70 -3.53 18.41
N ASN A 195 14.33 -2.52 17.65
CA ASN A 195 15.23 -1.45 17.19
C ASN A 195 15.16 -0.16 18.02
N ILE A 196 14.15 0.00 18.92
CA ILE A 196 13.93 1.26 19.66
C ILE A 196 15.20 1.74 20.36
N LYS A 197 15.84 0.89 21.16
CA LYS A 197 17.01 1.24 21.96
C LYS A 197 18.17 1.71 21.07
N SER A 198 18.56 0.90 20.09
CA SER A 198 19.69 1.18 19.21
C SER A 198 19.48 2.45 18.37
N VAL A 199 18.28 2.65 17.83
CA VAL A 199 17.95 3.85 17.06
C VAL A 199 17.97 5.08 17.96
N PHE A 200 17.39 5.00 19.16
CA PHE A 200 17.36 6.12 20.10
C PHE A 200 18.76 6.53 20.55
N GLU A 201 19.60 5.58 20.96
CA GLU A 201 20.97 5.86 21.40
C GLU A 201 21.78 6.56 20.31
N ARG A 202 21.69 6.07 19.06
CA ARG A 202 22.35 6.68 17.91
C ARG A 202 21.84 8.10 17.62
N GLN A 203 20.52 8.30 17.65
CA GLN A 203 19.93 9.62 17.38
C GLN A 203 20.22 10.62 18.49
N LEU A 204 20.28 10.16 19.74
CA LEU A 204 20.67 10.98 20.89
C LEU A 204 22.13 11.40 20.79
N ALA A 205 23.04 10.47 20.50
CA ALA A 205 24.45 10.77 20.30
C ALA A 205 24.66 11.80 19.16
N ALA A 206 23.96 11.62 18.03
CA ALA A 206 24.01 12.56 16.91
C ALA A 206 23.44 13.94 17.28
N ALA A 207 22.34 14.00 18.04
CA ALA A 207 21.75 15.25 18.50
C ALA A 207 22.71 16.03 19.42
N ILE A 208 23.31 15.36 20.40
CA ILE A 208 24.30 15.95 21.30
C ILE A 208 25.53 16.44 20.54
N ALA A 209 26.08 15.64 19.61
CA ALA A 209 27.23 16.04 18.80
C ALA A 209 26.95 17.23 17.87
N SER A 210 25.68 17.42 17.48
CA SER A 210 25.25 18.56 16.66
C SER A 210 24.93 19.82 17.46
N ALA A 211 24.88 19.74 18.78
CA ALA A 211 24.67 20.89 19.66
C ALA A 211 25.92 21.78 19.59
N ARG A 212 25.75 22.98 19.04
CA ARG A 212 26.73 24.07 19.09
C ARG A 212 26.26 25.10 20.10
#